data_AF-A0A4Q6AVB1-F1
#
_entry.id   AF-A0A4Q6AVB1-F1
#
_cell.length_a   1.000
_cell.length_b   1.000
_cell.length_c   1.000
_cell.angle_alpha   90.00
_cell.angle_beta   90.00
_cell.angle_gamma   90.00
#
_symmetry.space_group_name_H-M   'P 1'
#
loop_
_entity.id
_entity.type
_entity.pdbx_description
1 polymer ?
#
loop_
_entity_poly.entity_id
_entity_poly.type
_entity_poly.pdbx_seq_one_letter_code
_entity_poly.pdbx_strand_id
1 'polypeptide(L)'
;MYQFHIVQNEDSSWRFELGGIHLIVDDYVVKDEKHWFTNPNRVIAYFNINGNLYGIANPDSDCCTAEDFYEIMKKQYSYFQ
;
A
#
# COMPACT_ATOMS: atom_id res chain seq x y z
N MET A 1 9.07 10.77 -5.82
CA MET A 1 8.84 9.36 -5.44
C MET A 1 8.81 9.22 -3.92
N TYR A 2 7.89 8.42 -3.38
CA TYR A 2 7.87 8.06 -1.96
C TYR A 2 9.02 7.10 -1.64
N GLN A 3 9.67 7.29 -0.48
CA GLN A 3 10.78 6.48 -0.01
C GLN A 3 10.26 5.31 0.83
N PHE A 4 9.51 4.40 0.20
CA PHE A 4 9.03 3.20 0.87
C PHE A 4 10.20 2.31 1.30
N HIS A 5 10.11 1.74 2.50
CA HIS A 5 10.88 0.55 2.82
C HIS A 5 10.15 -0.66 2.21
N ILE A 6 10.75 -1.28 1.20
CA ILE A 6 10.13 -2.35 0.42
C ILE A 6 10.78 -3.68 0.79
N VAL A 7 9.95 -4.64 1.21
CA VAL A 7 10.37 -5.97 1.65
C VAL A 7 9.56 -7.03 0.91
N GLN A 8 10.20 -8.10 0.47
CA GLN A 8 9.50 -9.26 -0.08
C GLN A 8 9.11 -10.21 1.05
N ASN A 9 7.85 -10.64 1.09
CA ASN A 9 7.33 -11.61 2.04
C ASN A 9 7.63 -13.06 1.58
N GLU A 10 7.47 -14.02 2.49
CA GLU A 10 7.70 -15.45 2.21
C GLU A 10 6.73 -16.02 1.16
N ASP A 11 5.53 -15.46 1.05
CA ASP A 11 4.51 -15.83 0.07
C ASP A 11 4.74 -15.19 -1.31
N SER A 12 5.91 -14.59 -1.51
CA SER A 12 6.33 -13.84 -2.72
C SER A 12 5.63 -12.50 -2.94
N SER A 13 4.69 -12.11 -2.08
CA SER A 13 4.10 -10.77 -2.14
C SER A 13 5.13 -9.72 -1.69
N TRP A 14 4.90 -8.47 -2.03
CA TRP A 14 5.71 -7.34 -1.57
C TRP A 14 4.98 -6.54 -0.50
N ARG A 15 5.74 -6.05 0.48
CA ARG A 15 5.29 -5.14 1.51
C ARG A 15 6.00 -3.80 1.39
N PHE A 16 5.22 -2.74 1.26
CA PHE A 16 5.70 -1.37 1.23
C PHE A 16 5.38 -0.73 2.58
N GLU A 17 6.38 -0.18 3.23
CA GLU A 17 6.25 0.42 4.55
C GLU A 17 6.66 1.90 4.51
N LEU A 18 5.80 2.78 5.02
CA LEU A 18 6.13 4.18 5.18
C LEU A 18 5.40 4.78 6.39
N GLY A 19 6.17 5.16 7.40
CA GLY A 19 5.61 5.60 8.68
C GLY A 19 4.87 4.46 9.39
N GLY A 20 3.59 4.66 9.67
CA GLY A 20 2.71 3.65 10.29
C GLY A 20 1.79 2.92 9.30
N ILE A 21 1.91 3.19 8.00
CA ILE A 21 1.07 2.62 6.95
C ILE A 21 1.87 1.58 6.18
N HIS A 22 1.22 0.46 5.92
CA HIS A 22 1.77 -0.66 5.18
C HIS A 22 0.88 -0.99 3.98
N LEU A 23 1.47 -1.39 2.87
CA LEU A 23 0.76 -1.92 1.71
C LEU A 23 1.27 -3.33 1.40
N ILE A 24 0.37 -4.26 1.13
CA ILE A 24 0.68 -5.58 0.55
C ILE A 24 0.26 -5.57 -0.91
N VAL A 25 1.17 -5.97 -1.79
CA VAL A 25 0.94 -6.05 -3.23
C VAL A 25 1.47 -7.36 -3.77
N ASP A 26 0.84 -7.88 -4.82
CA ASP A 26 1.28 -9.11 -5.52
C ASP A 26 2.66 -8.89 -6.17
N ASP A 27 2.74 -7.92 -7.07
CA ASP A 27 3.97 -7.51 -7.75
C ASP A 27 3.85 -6.07 -8.29
N TYR A 28 4.98 -5.45 -8.65
CA TYR A 28 5.04 -4.06 -9.09
C TYR A 28 6.14 -3.79 -10.12
N VAL A 29 5.96 -2.73 -10.89
CA VAL A 29 6.98 -2.17 -11.80
C VAL A 29 7.22 -0.71 -11.49
N VAL A 30 8.46 -0.24 -11.62
CA VAL A 30 8.79 1.18 -11.47
C VAL A 30 8.71 1.87 -12.82
N LYS A 31 7.82 2.86 -12.95
CA LYS A 31 7.67 3.67 -14.16
C LYS A 31 7.28 5.09 -13.78
N ASP A 32 7.89 6.08 -14.43
CA ASP A 32 7.64 7.51 -14.19
C ASP A 32 7.78 7.88 -12.71
N GLU A 33 8.81 7.33 -12.05
CA GLU A 33 9.09 7.50 -10.61
C GLU A 33 7.95 7.10 -9.66
N LYS A 34 7.11 6.15 -10.09
CA LYS A 34 6.05 5.55 -9.29
C LYS A 34 6.10 4.02 -9.34
N HIS A 35 5.53 3.39 -8.31
CA HIS A 35 5.46 1.94 -8.18
C HIS A 35 4.10 1.43 -8.67
N TRP A 36 4.02 1.08 -9.94
CA TRP A 36 2.80 0.59 -10.57
C TRP A 36 2.52 -0.86 -10.21
N PHE A 37 1.33 -1.15 -9.69
CA PHE A 37 0.93 -2.52 -9.41
C PHE A 37 0.71 -3.28 -10.71
N THR A 38 1.22 -4.50 -10.81
CA THR A 38 0.95 -5.39 -11.94
C THR A 38 -0.44 -6.01 -11.84
N ASN A 39 -0.96 -6.15 -10.61
CA ASN A 39 -2.29 -6.68 -10.31
C ASN A 39 -3.03 -5.79 -9.28
N PRO A 40 -3.75 -4.75 -9.74
CA PRO A 40 -4.43 -3.80 -8.86
C PRO A 40 -5.49 -4.43 -7.94
N ASN A 41 -6.05 -5.60 -8.32
CA ASN A 41 -7.06 -6.31 -7.53
C ASN A 41 -6.49 -7.05 -6.32
N ARG A 42 -5.16 -7.15 -6.23
CA ARG A 42 -4.44 -7.83 -5.14
C ARG A 42 -3.59 -6.85 -4.36
N VAL A 43 -4.23 -5.77 -3.93
CA VAL A 43 -3.58 -4.71 -3.17
C VAL A 43 -4.40 -4.38 -1.93
N ILE A 44 -3.71 -4.34 -0.80
CA ILE A 44 -4.28 -4.02 0.51
C ILE A 44 -3.38 -2.98 1.16
N ALA A 45 -3.97 -1.91 1.71
CA ALA A 45 -3.29 -0.94 2.55
C ALA A 45 -3.87 -1.03 3.95
N TYR A 46 -3.02 -0.94 4.96
CA TYR A 46 -3.44 -1.05 6.34
C TYR A 46 -2.53 -0.30 7.31
N PHE A 47 -3.06 -0.01 8.49
CA PHE A 47 -2.30 0.48 9.64
C PHE A 47 -2.84 -0.14 10.93
N ASN A 48 -2.04 -0.10 11.99
CA ASN A 48 -2.45 -0.55 13.32
C ASN A 48 -2.38 0.63 14.31
N ILE A 49 -3.48 0.90 15.00
CA ILE A 49 -3.55 1.90 16.08
C ILE A 49 -4.20 1.24 17.30
N ASN A 50 -3.50 1.27 18.44
CA ASN A 50 -3.97 0.73 19.71
C ASN A 50 -4.43 -0.75 19.64
N GLY A 51 -3.77 -1.57 18.81
CA GLY A 51 -4.09 -2.98 18.62
C GLY A 51 -5.24 -3.24 17.64
N ASN A 52 -5.85 -2.19 17.08
CA ASN A 52 -6.89 -2.32 16.06
C ASN A 52 -6.28 -2.17 14.67
N LEU A 53 -6.60 -3.14 13.80
CA LEU A 53 -6.16 -3.15 12.41
C LEU A 53 -7.22 -2.48 11.53
N TYR A 54 -6.82 -1.47 10.79
CA TYR A 54 -7.66 -0.77 9.82
C TYR A 54 -7.05 -0.95 8.45
N GLY A 55 -7.87 -1.27 7.45
CA GLY A 55 -7.37 -1.47 6.10
C GLY A 55 -8.42 -1.26 5.02
N ILE A 56 -7.92 -0.97 3.83
CA ILE A 56 -8.69 -0.91 2.59
C ILE A 56 -8.09 -1.92 1.61
N ALA A 57 -8.95 -2.70 0.97
CA ALA A 57 -8.60 -3.41 -0.25
C ALA A 57 -8.91 -2.51 -1.44
N ASN A 58 -8.32 -2.79 -2.61
CA ASN A 58 -8.68 -2.12 -3.85
C ASN A 58 -9.72 -2.97 -4.61
N PRO A 59 -11.04 -2.71 -4.44
CA PRO A 59 -12.08 -3.54 -5.03
C PRO A 59 -12.34 -3.24 -6.51
N ASP A 60 -12.07 -2.00 -6.93
CA ASP A 60 -12.32 -1.51 -8.28
C ASP A 60 -10.96 -1.23 -8.92
N SER A 61 -10.62 -2.01 -9.95
CA SER A 61 -9.36 -2.01 -10.73
C SER A 61 -8.97 -0.67 -11.40
N ASP A 62 -9.57 0.45 -10.99
CA ASP A 62 -9.53 1.75 -11.66
C ASP A 62 -8.30 2.60 -11.30
N CYS A 63 -7.40 2.08 -10.46
CA CYS A 63 -6.27 2.82 -9.87
C CYS A 63 -5.38 1.78 -9.13
N CYS A 64 -4.06 1.87 -8.96
CA CYS A 64 -3.05 2.85 -9.35
C CYS A 64 -1.68 2.38 -8.81
N THR A 65 -0.78 3.29 -8.46
CA THR A 65 0.55 3.00 -7.92
C THR A 65 0.54 2.93 -6.39
N ALA A 66 1.63 2.46 -5.77
CA ALA A 66 1.80 2.44 -4.31
C ALA A 66 1.56 3.82 -3.68
N GLU A 67 2.00 4.88 -4.36
CA GLU A 67 1.85 6.26 -3.91
C GLU A 67 0.40 6.70 -3.83
N ASP A 68 -0.37 6.41 -4.88
CA ASP A 68 -1.77 6.83 -4.96
C ASP A 68 -2.60 6.07 -3.90
N PHE A 69 -2.31 4.78 -3.70
CA PHE A 69 -2.97 3.96 -2.68
C PHE A 69 -2.57 4.37 -1.24
N TYR A 70 -1.31 4.74 -1.05
CA TYR A 70 -0.83 5.33 0.21
C TYR A 70 -1.55 6.63 0.55
N GLU A 71 -1.78 7.53 -0.41
CA GLU A 71 -2.52 8.78 -0.18
C GLU A 71 -3.97 8.55 0.24
N ILE A 72 -4.63 7.52 -0.32
CA ILE A 72 -5.99 7.13 0.10
C ILE A 72 -5.96 6.67 1.56
N MET A 73 -5.03 5.79 1.93
CA MET A 73 -4.92 5.28 3.30
C MET A 73 -4.49 6.36 4.30
N LYS A 74 -3.59 7.27 3.91
CA LYS A 74 -3.06 8.36 4.73
C LYS A 74 -4.16 9.28 5.25
N LYS A 75 -5.17 9.57 4.42
CA LYS A 75 -6.34 10.36 4.86
C LYS A 75 -7.07 9.68 6.01
N GLN A 76 -7.29 8.36 5.91
CA GLN A 76 -7.89 7.60 7.00
C GLN A 76 -6.97 7.55 8.22
N TYR A 77 -5.68 7.25 8.03
CA TYR A 77 -4.69 7.18 9.12
C TYR A 77 -4.65 8.47 9.94
N SER A 78 -4.64 9.63 9.28
CA SER A 78 -4.63 10.94 9.94
C SER A 78 -5.87 11.23 10.79
N TYR A 79 -6.99 10.54 10.55
CA TYR A 79 -8.20 10.69 11.37
C TYR A 79 -8.14 9.89 12.68
N PHE A 80 -7.39 8.79 12.69
CA PHE A 80 -7.28 7.89 13.85
C PHE A 80 -6.04 8.15 14.72
N GLN A 81 -5.10 8.97 14.25
CA GLN A 81 -3.91 9.41 14.99
C GLN A 81 -4.19 10.65 15.84
#